data_AF-A0A9E3X1L4-F1
#
_entry.id   AF-A0A9E3X1L4-F1
#
_cell.length_a   1.000
_cell.length_b   1.000
_cell.length_c   1.000
_cell.angle_alpha   90.00
_cell.angle_beta   90.00
_cell.angle_gamma   90.00
#
_symmetry.space_group_name_H-M   'P 1'
#
loop_
_entity.id
_entity.type
_entity.pdbx_description
1 polymer ?
#
loop_
_entity_poly.entity_id
_entity_poly.type
_entity_poly.pdbx_seq_one_letter_code
_entity_poly.pdbx_strand_id
1 'polypeptide(L)'
;MESLFNLTLLIVIIGSVSIVIDRRLQAHKRAEAAAKEAATKGAAHATTAASPPPTGALISGLTDKMRQLQQNTPLARPPAVTVEAFRRWSNDTFASNRADDRAVQRWLASLSDEGMTAFIKQLARFCADMNAQLSWLVAGKLAMTPALQETATDMVRHYCRACHQAALAQGDIYAFEALEAFLHYPASNRSQAFGQKLFAQLLEAKLIDVNVSEHLLASNQERRQQAIQAIYAAAEKDNPRFNQILKMVIAELAQPTSSPAAQPSTPTVHPNGKPQPTTTASGS
;
A
#
# COMPACT_ATOMS: atom_id res chain seq x y z
N MET A 1 12.89 -13.83 -4.54
CA MET A 1 11.92 -13.36 -3.53
C MET A 1 12.30 -12.02 -2.92
N GLU A 2 13.58 -11.73 -2.67
CA GLU A 2 14.04 -10.47 -2.07
C GLU A 2 13.72 -9.20 -2.91
N SER A 3 13.77 -9.29 -4.24
CA SER A 3 13.43 -8.17 -5.12
C SER A 3 11.96 -7.73 -5.02
N LEU A 4 11.05 -8.66 -4.74
CA LEU A 4 9.63 -8.38 -4.58
C LEU A 4 9.36 -7.65 -3.25
N PHE A 5 10.03 -8.08 -2.17
CA PHE A 5 9.92 -7.46 -0.84
C PHE A 5 10.40 -5.99 -0.84
N ASN A 6 11.52 -5.71 -1.51
CA ASN A 6 12.04 -4.34 -1.63
C ASN A 6 11.11 -3.42 -2.44
N LEU A 7 10.46 -3.95 -3.48
CA LEU A 7 9.48 -3.19 -4.26
C LEU A 7 8.23 -2.85 -3.42
N THR A 8 7.72 -3.81 -2.64
CA THR A 8 6.54 -3.57 -1.79
C THR A 8 6.84 -2.54 -0.69
N LEU A 9 8.03 -2.62 -0.08
CA LEU A 9 8.46 -1.64 0.91
C LEU A 9 8.51 -0.23 0.31
N LEU A 10 9.01 -0.10 -0.92
CA LEU A 10 9.08 1.17 -1.64
C LEU A 10 7.67 1.75 -1.90
N ILE A 11 6.72 0.91 -2.33
CA ILE A 11 5.34 1.34 -2.63
C ILE A 11 4.64 1.83 -1.36
N VAL A 12 4.81 1.15 -0.23
CA VAL A 12 4.23 1.57 1.06
C VAL A 12 4.82 2.91 1.53
N ILE A 13 6.13 3.12 1.31
CA ILE A 13 6.79 4.40 1.59
C ILE A 13 6.22 5.52 0.71
N ILE A 14 6.06 5.27 -0.59
CA ILE A 14 5.54 6.27 -1.53
C ILE A 14 4.07 6.59 -1.21
N GLY A 15 3.25 5.59 -0.90
CA GLY A 15 1.84 5.78 -0.56
C GLY A 15 1.64 6.59 0.72
N SER A 16 2.39 6.27 1.78
CA SER A 16 2.33 7.01 3.06
C SER A 16 2.81 8.45 2.92
N VAL A 17 3.87 8.71 2.14
CA VAL A 17 4.33 10.07 1.84
C VAL A 17 3.30 10.83 1.01
N SER A 18 2.64 10.19 0.04
CA SER A 18 1.62 10.82 -0.81
C SER A 18 0.39 11.28 -0.01
N ILE A 19 -0.06 10.48 0.96
CA ILE A 19 -1.20 10.84 1.84
C ILE A 19 -0.87 12.04 2.72
N VAL A 20 0.36 12.11 3.26
CA VAL A 20 0.79 13.24 4.09
C VAL A 20 0.93 14.52 3.26
N ILE A 21 1.47 14.41 2.04
CA ILE A 21 1.57 15.54 1.11
C ILE A 21 0.17 16.02 0.71
N ASP A 22 -0.75 15.12 0.35
CA ASP A 22 -2.12 15.49 -0.01
C ASP A 22 -2.85 16.19 1.15
N ARG A 23 -2.74 15.67 2.38
CA ARG A 23 -3.32 16.32 3.56
C ARG A 23 -2.74 17.70 3.81
N ARG A 24 -1.43 17.90 3.62
CA ARG A 24 -0.81 19.22 3.72
C ARG A 24 -1.28 20.16 2.61
N LEU A 25 -1.40 19.66 1.39
CA LEU A 25 -1.83 20.46 0.25
C LEU A 25 -3.31 20.89 0.39
N GLN A 26 -4.17 20.00 0.87
CA GLN A 26 -5.56 20.31 1.20
C GLN A 26 -5.66 21.33 2.35
N ALA A 27 -4.83 21.21 3.38
CA ALA A 27 -4.76 22.19 4.46
C ALA A 27 -4.35 23.58 3.94
N HIS A 28 -3.37 23.66 3.03
CA HIS A 28 -2.96 24.91 2.39
C HIS A 28 -4.08 25.52 1.54
N LYS A 29 -4.76 24.71 0.71
CA LYS A 29 -5.90 25.15 -0.10
C LYS A 29 -7.05 25.68 0.77
N ARG A 30 -7.33 25.05 1.91
CA ARG A 30 -8.35 25.53 2.86
C ARG A 30 -7.94 26.85 3.51
N ALA A 31 -6.67 27.00 3.88
CA ALA A 31 -6.15 28.25 4.43
C ALA A 31 -6.22 29.40 3.41
N GLU A 32 -5.87 29.15 2.14
CA GLU A 32 -6.01 30.13 1.06
C GLU A 32 -7.47 30.49 0.77
N ALA A 33 -8.37 29.51 0.76
CA ALA A 33 -9.80 29.74 0.58
C ALA A 33 -10.37 30.60 1.72
N ALA A 34 -10.00 30.29 2.97
CA ALA A 34 -10.40 31.09 4.13
C ALA A 34 -9.82 32.52 4.10
N ALA A 35 -8.56 32.69 3.66
CA ALA A 35 -7.95 34.00 3.51
C ALA A 35 -8.62 34.84 2.41
N LYS A 36 -9.00 34.23 1.28
CA LYS A 36 -9.76 34.90 0.21
C LYS A 36 -11.16 35.28 0.68
N GLU A 37 -11.84 34.41 1.43
CA GLU A 37 -13.17 34.72 1.96
C GLU A 37 -13.14 35.87 2.98
N ALA A 38 -12.10 35.93 3.82
CA ALA A 38 -11.86 37.05 4.73
C ALA A 38 -11.57 38.37 4.00
N ALA A 39 -10.80 38.33 2.90
CA ALA A 39 -10.52 39.50 2.08
C ALA A 39 -11.77 40.05 1.37
N THR A 40 -12.65 39.17 0.86
CA THR A 40 -13.88 39.58 0.17
C THR A 40 -14.94 40.13 1.14
N LYS A 41 -15.01 39.62 2.37
CA LYS A 41 -15.93 40.14 3.41
C LYS A 41 -15.42 41.41 4.09
N GLY A 42 -14.11 41.67 4.07
CA GLY A 42 -13.49 42.86 4.67
C GLY A 42 -13.69 44.17 3.91
N ALA A 43 -14.16 44.15 2.65
CA ALA A 43 -14.30 45.35 1.83
C ALA A 43 -15.68 46.05 1.95
N ALA A 44 -16.67 45.44 2.61
CA ALA A 44 -18.06 45.94 2.54
C ALA A 44 -18.62 46.59 3.82
N HIS A 45 -17.94 46.54 4.97
CA HIS A 45 -18.46 47.18 6.21
C HIS A 45 -17.36 47.87 7.01
N ALA A 46 -17.04 49.10 6.60
CA ALA A 46 -16.49 50.11 7.51
C ALA A 46 -17.65 50.67 8.35
N THR A 47 -18.00 50.00 9.44
CA THR A 47 -18.72 50.66 10.55
C THR A 47 -18.14 50.15 11.85
N THR A 48 -17.57 51.11 12.57
CA THR A 48 -16.87 51.05 13.84
C THR A 48 -17.65 50.26 14.89
N ALA A 49 -17.15 49.08 15.25
CA ALA A 49 -17.45 48.42 16.51
C ALA A 49 -16.23 47.62 16.95
N ALA A 50 -15.70 47.97 18.13
CA ALA A 50 -14.53 47.37 18.73
C ALA A 50 -14.82 45.90 19.08
N SER A 51 -14.36 44.98 18.22
CA SER A 51 -14.32 43.56 18.53
C SER A 51 -13.08 43.22 19.38
N PRO A 52 -13.23 42.38 20.41
CA PRO A 52 -12.11 41.93 21.24
C PRO A 52 -11.09 41.15 20.39
N PRO A 53 -9.79 41.23 20.75
CA PRO A 53 -8.71 40.68 19.94
C PRO A 53 -8.86 39.16 19.77
N PRO A 54 -8.62 38.61 18.57
CA PRO A 54 -8.68 37.16 18.33
C PRO A 54 -7.54 36.46 19.07
N THR A 55 -7.88 35.76 20.15
CA THR A 55 -6.98 34.99 21.02
C THR A 55 -6.24 33.86 20.27
N GLY A 56 -6.62 33.54 19.03
CA GLY A 56 -5.99 32.51 18.20
C GLY A 56 -4.66 32.92 17.54
N ALA A 57 -4.34 34.22 17.43
CA ALA A 57 -3.11 34.67 16.76
C ALA A 57 -1.84 34.48 17.61
N LEU A 58 -1.97 34.37 18.93
CA LEU A 58 -0.83 34.19 19.84
C LEU A 58 -0.32 32.75 19.89
N ILE A 59 -1.17 31.75 19.63
CA ILE A 59 -0.79 30.34 19.73
C ILE A 59 0.01 29.90 18.50
N SER A 60 -0.37 30.36 17.30
CA SER A 60 0.34 30.05 16.05
C SER A 60 1.75 30.64 16.02
N GLY A 61 1.94 31.88 16.48
CA GLY A 61 3.26 32.51 16.57
C GLY A 61 4.20 31.82 17.57
N LEU A 62 3.66 31.20 18.62
CA LEU A 62 4.45 30.45 19.60
C LEU A 62 4.99 29.14 18.99
N THR A 63 4.15 28.41 18.26
CA THR A 63 4.55 27.14 17.61
C THR A 63 5.62 27.35 16.54
N ASP A 64 5.57 28.44 15.78
CA ASP A 64 6.58 28.73 14.76
C ASP A 64 7.91 29.18 15.36
N LYS A 65 7.89 29.98 16.44
CA LYS A 65 9.12 30.35 17.17
C LYS A 65 9.78 29.15 17.85
N MET A 66 9.00 28.25 18.46
CA MET A 66 9.53 27.00 19.01
C MET A 66 10.18 26.13 17.93
N ARG A 67 9.55 26.01 16.75
CA ARG A 67 10.11 25.30 15.61
C ARG A 67 11.42 25.94 15.11
N GLN A 68 11.49 27.27 15.05
CA GLN A 68 12.69 27.99 14.60
C GLN A 68 13.85 27.86 15.60
N LEU A 69 13.57 27.91 16.90
CA LEU A 69 14.57 27.66 17.95
C LEU A 69 15.10 26.22 17.92
N GLN A 70 14.22 25.26 17.62
CA GLN A 70 14.57 23.85 17.46
C GLN A 70 15.42 23.60 16.20
N GLN A 71 15.28 24.42 15.15
CA GLN A 71 16.08 24.33 13.93
C GLN A 71 17.46 24.99 14.06
N ASN A 72 17.58 26.05 14.87
CA ASN A 72 18.82 26.83 14.99
C ASN A 72 19.77 26.33 16.09
N THR A 73 19.31 25.45 16.96
CA THR A 73 20.16 24.85 17.99
C THR A 73 20.73 23.55 17.45
N PRO A 74 22.06 23.41 17.26
CA PRO A 74 22.68 22.13 16.90
C PRO A 74 22.59 21.19 18.10
N LEU A 75 21.38 20.68 18.37
CA LEU A 75 21.16 19.64 19.34
C LEU A 75 21.97 18.43 18.86
N ALA A 76 22.85 17.94 19.74
CA ALA A 76 23.59 16.72 19.50
C ALA A 76 22.60 15.65 18.99
N ARG A 77 22.87 15.13 17.79
CA ARG A 77 21.98 14.15 17.14
C ARG A 77 21.75 13.02 18.15
N PRO A 78 20.49 12.74 18.55
CA PRO A 78 20.24 11.68 19.49
C PRO A 78 20.78 10.36 18.92
N PRO A 79 21.33 9.47 19.76
CA PRO A 79 21.86 8.20 19.30
C PRO A 79 20.76 7.45 18.54
N ALA A 80 21.12 6.88 17.39
CA ALA A 80 20.21 6.06 16.62
C ALA A 80 19.81 4.83 17.45
N VAL A 81 18.53 4.48 17.41
CA VAL A 81 18.03 3.26 18.04
C VAL A 81 18.55 2.07 17.24
N THR A 82 19.26 1.15 17.90
CA THR A 82 19.73 -0.09 17.24
C THR A 82 18.58 -1.10 17.13
N VAL A 83 18.72 -2.05 16.21
CA VAL A 83 17.75 -3.13 15.98
C VAL A 83 17.56 -3.95 17.25
N GLU A 84 18.63 -4.30 17.96
CA GLU A 84 18.60 -5.12 19.17
C GLU A 84 17.90 -4.39 20.32
N ALA A 85 18.20 -3.08 20.48
CA ALA A 85 17.55 -2.26 21.49
C ALA A 85 16.05 -2.15 21.24
N PHE A 86 15.64 -1.94 19.98
CA PHE A 86 14.24 -1.87 19.62
C PHE A 86 13.54 -3.24 19.79
N ARG A 87 14.14 -4.34 19.36
CA ARG A 87 13.56 -5.69 19.51
C ARG A 87 13.34 -6.04 20.98
N ARG A 88 14.32 -5.73 21.85
CA ARG A 88 14.17 -5.92 23.30
C ARG A 88 13.00 -5.10 23.84
N TRP A 89 12.97 -3.80 23.51
CA TRP A 89 11.90 -2.91 23.94
C TRP A 89 10.53 -3.36 23.43
N SER A 90 10.41 -3.77 22.17
CA SER A 90 9.14 -4.23 21.60
C SER A 90 8.70 -5.54 22.25
N ASN A 91 9.61 -6.46 22.55
CA ASN A 91 9.26 -7.72 23.20
C ASN A 91 8.68 -7.50 24.60
N ASP A 92 9.26 -6.58 25.37
CA ASP A 92 8.75 -6.19 26.68
C ASP A 92 7.41 -5.45 26.56
N THR A 93 7.34 -4.46 25.65
CA THR A 93 6.16 -3.61 25.46
C THR A 93 4.94 -4.38 24.94
N PHE A 94 5.13 -5.38 24.07
CA PHE A 94 4.06 -6.19 23.49
C PHE A 94 3.83 -7.51 24.24
N ALA A 95 4.47 -7.72 25.40
CA ALA A 95 4.27 -8.91 26.24
C ALA A 95 2.87 -9.00 26.89
N SER A 96 1.98 -8.03 26.63
CA SER A 96 0.62 -8.01 27.16
C SER A 96 -0.20 -9.21 26.66
N ASN A 97 -1.18 -9.66 27.44
CA ASN A 97 -2.07 -10.78 27.07
C ASN A 97 -3.07 -10.45 25.94
N ARG A 98 -2.98 -9.27 25.31
CA ARG A 98 -3.88 -8.89 24.21
C ARG A 98 -3.50 -9.65 22.93
N ALA A 99 -4.50 -10.22 22.26
CA ALA A 99 -4.28 -11.01 21.04
C ALA A 99 -3.60 -10.20 19.93
N ASP A 100 -3.99 -8.94 19.75
CA ASP A 100 -3.43 -8.05 18.73
C ASP A 100 -1.96 -7.74 18.97
N ASP A 101 -1.55 -7.55 20.23
CA ASP A 101 -0.16 -7.27 20.60
C ASP A 101 0.74 -8.45 20.26
N ARG A 102 0.28 -9.68 20.52
CA ARG A 102 1.00 -10.91 20.14
C ARG A 102 1.10 -11.09 18.63
N ALA A 103 0.10 -10.64 17.86
CA ALA A 103 0.18 -10.67 16.40
C ALA A 103 1.22 -9.68 15.87
N VAL A 104 1.21 -8.44 16.38
CA VAL A 104 2.20 -7.42 16.03
C VAL A 104 3.61 -7.83 16.45
N GLN A 105 3.79 -8.40 17.64
CA GLN A 105 5.09 -8.90 18.11
C GLN A 105 5.66 -9.97 17.19
N ARG A 106 4.85 -10.97 16.81
CA ARG A 106 5.27 -12.01 15.86
C ARG A 106 5.61 -11.45 14.48
N TRP A 107 4.82 -10.49 14.00
CA TRP A 107 5.11 -9.80 12.75
C TRP A 107 6.44 -9.04 12.80
N LEU A 108 6.68 -8.26 13.85
CA LEU A 108 7.96 -7.56 14.07
C LEU A 108 9.13 -8.56 14.17
N ALA A 109 8.93 -9.70 14.84
CA ALA A 109 9.94 -10.75 14.92
C ALA A 109 10.24 -11.42 13.57
N SER A 110 9.27 -11.43 12.64
CA SER A 110 9.45 -12.01 11.30
C SER A 110 10.21 -11.11 10.31
N LEU A 111 10.40 -9.82 10.62
CA LEU A 111 11.15 -8.90 9.78
C LEU A 111 12.66 -9.22 9.84
N SER A 112 13.32 -9.23 8.67
CA SER A 112 14.79 -9.25 8.58
C SER A 112 15.40 -8.02 9.26
N ASP A 113 16.71 -8.03 9.50
CA ASP A 113 17.35 -6.88 10.15
C ASP A 113 17.37 -5.63 9.26
N GLU A 114 17.45 -5.78 7.94
CA GLU A 114 17.27 -4.68 7.00
C GLU A 114 15.84 -4.13 7.05
N GLY A 115 14.84 -5.02 7.05
CA GLY A 115 13.43 -4.66 7.16
C GLY A 115 13.13 -3.95 8.49
N MET A 116 13.68 -4.45 9.60
CA MET A 116 13.57 -3.85 10.91
C MET A 116 14.27 -2.49 10.99
N THR A 117 15.45 -2.35 10.39
CA THR A 117 16.17 -1.07 10.31
C THR A 117 15.36 -0.02 9.55
N ALA A 118 14.79 -0.40 8.39
CA ALA A 118 13.93 0.49 7.61
C ALA A 118 12.68 0.89 8.40
N PHE A 119 12.06 -0.07 9.11
CA PHE A 119 10.91 0.18 9.96
C PHE A 119 11.23 1.15 11.11
N ILE A 120 12.34 0.92 11.85
CA ILE A 120 12.80 1.80 12.94
C ILE A 120 13.05 3.21 12.42
N LYS A 121 13.65 3.37 11.24
CA LYS A 121 13.90 4.68 10.63
C LYS A 121 12.59 5.42 10.33
N GLN A 122 11.58 4.73 9.80
CA GLN A 122 10.26 5.34 9.56
C GLN A 122 9.54 5.68 10.87
N LEU A 123 9.56 4.77 11.84
CA LEU A 123 8.96 5.00 13.16
C LEU A 123 9.62 6.17 13.89
N ALA A 124 10.96 6.29 13.82
CA ALA A 124 11.68 7.41 14.40
C ALA A 124 11.29 8.74 13.74
N ARG A 125 11.09 8.75 12.42
CA ARG A 125 10.57 9.92 11.70
C ARG A 125 9.15 10.27 12.14
N PHE A 126 8.25 9.29 12.23
CA PHE A 126 6.90 9.50 12.74
C PHE A 126 6.89 10.08 14.17
N CYS A 127 7.70 9.54 15.07
CA CYS A 127 7.86 10.10 16.42
C CYS A 127 8.35 11.55 16.37
N ALA A 128 9.33 11.85 15.52
CA ALA A 128 9.86 13.21 15.37
C ALA A 128 8.81 14.19 14.84
N ASP A 129 7.96 13.77 13.89
CA ASP A 129 6.84 14.56 13.38
C ASP A 129 5.80 14.87 14.48
N MET A 130 5.72 14.01 15.51
CA MET A 130 4.89 14.20 16.71
C MET A 130 5.63 14.91 17.86
N ASN A 131 6.80 15.51 17.61
CA ASN A 131 7.67 16.15 18.61
C ASN A 131 8.16 15.20 19.73
N ALA A 132 8.24 13.90 19.45
CA ALA A 132 8.81 12.89 20.34
C ALA A 132 10.09 12.31 19.75
N GLN A 133 10.92 11.65 20.57
CA GLN A 133 12.07 10.89 20.09
C GLN A 133 11.92 9.43 20.47
N LEU A 134 12.00 8.54 19.47
CA LEU A 134 11.93 7.08 19.71
C LEU A 134 13.04 6.62 20.68
N SER A 135 14.22 7.24 20.61
CA SER A 135 15.34 6.92 21.50
C SER A 135 15.06 7.26 22.97
N TRP A 136 14.21 8.25 23.27
CA TRP A 136 13.81 8.53 24.66
C TRP A 136 13.00 7.39 25.25
N LEU A 137 12.13 6.80 24.43
CA LEU A 137 11.28 5.69 24.82
C LEU A 137 12.09 4.39 24.98
N VAL A 138 12.87 4.03 23.95
CA VAL A 138 13.65 2.78 23.95
C VAL A 138 14.77 2.80 25.01
N ALA A 139 15.36 3.96 25.29
CA ALA A 139 16.38 4.11 26.31
C ALA A 139 15.81 4.36 27.72
N GLY A 140 14.49 4.36 27.90
CA GLY A 140 13.86 4.56 29.22
C GLY A 140 14.04 5.97 29.81
N LYS A 141 14.36 6.98 29.00
CA LYS A 141 14.59 8.36 29.49
C LYS A 141 13.31 9.04 30.00
N LEU A 142 12.14 8.50 29.65
CA LEU A 142 10.83 8.99 30.09
C LEU A 142 10.40 8.43 31.45
N ALA A 143 11.23 7.62 32.12
CA ALA A 143 10.89 7.02 33.42
C ALA A 143 10.53 8.03 34.52
N MET A 144 11.05 9.26 34.42
CA MET A 144 10.74 10.36 35.34
C MET A 144 9.33 10.93 35.16
N THR A 145 8.64 10.60 34.06
CA THR A 145 7.29 11.08 33.77
C THR A 145 6.44 9.93 33.22
N PRO A 146 5.92 9.05 34.11
CA PRO A 146 5.23 7.82 33.71
C PRO A 146 4.06 8.05 32.75
N ALA A 147 3.26 9.09 32.98
CA ALA A 147 2.15 9.44 32.09
C ALA A 147 2.60 9.76 30.65
N LEU A 148 3.74 10.45 30.51
CA LEU A 148 4.32 10.76 29.20
C LEU A 148 4.92 9.50 28.55
N GLN A 149 5.57 8.64 29.34
CA GLN A 149 6.08 7.35 28.86
C GLN A 149 4.95 6.46 28.34
N GLU A 150 3.84 6.35 29.06
CA GLU A 150 2.66 5.58 28.66
C GLU A 150 2.07 6.13 27.37
N THR A 151 1.85 7.44 27.29
CA THR A 151 1.33 8.10 26.08
C THR A 151 2.24 7.86 24.87
N ALA A 152 3.56 8.00 25.03
CA ALA A 152 4.52 7.74 23.95
C ALA A 152 4.56 6.26 23.56
N THR A 153 4.43 5.35 24.53
CA THR A 153 4.34 3.90 24.30
C THR A 153 3.12 3.57 23.47
N ASP A 154 1.95 4.10 23.84
CA ASP A 154 0.70 3.85 23.14
C ASP A 154 0.72 4.43 21.73
N MET A 155 1.29 5.61 21.54
CA MET A 155 1.50 6.19 20.21
C MET A 155 2.32 5.24 19.30
N VAL A 156 3.43 4.70 19.79
CA VAL A 156 4.25 3.74 19.04
C VAL A 156 3.49 2.43 18.80
N ARG A 157 2.75 1.92 19.80
CA ARG A 157 1.91 0.72 19.65
C ARG A 157 0.86 0.90 18.56
N HIS A 158 0.16 2.03 18.53
CA HIS A 158 -0.82 2.35 17.51
C HIS A 158 -0.19 2.39 16.12
N TYR A 159 0.98 3.00 15.98
CA TYR A 159 1.72 3.00 14.72
C TYR A 159 2.07 1.57 14.27
N CYS A 160 2.65 0.74 15.15
CA CYS A 160 2.99 -0.64 14.83
C CYS A 160 1.76 -1.47 14.42
N ARG A 161 0.63 -1.30 15.11
CA ARG A 161 -0.63 -1.98 14.76
C ARG A 161 -1.15 -1.53 13.39
N ALA A 162 -1.12 -0.22 13.10
CA ALA A 162 -1.54 0.30 11.81
C ALA A 162 -0.66 -0.23 10.66
N CYS A 163 0.66 -0.27 10.83
CA CYS A 163 1.57 -0.86 9.84
C CYS A 163 1.33 -2.36 9.65
N HIS A 164 1.11 -3.11 10.72
CA HIS A 164 0.79 -4.53 10.63
C HIS A 164 -0.54 -4.76 9.89
N GLN A 165 -1.58 -4.00 10.22
CA GLN A 165 -2.87 -4.07 9.51
C GLN A 165 -2.73 -3.72 8.03
N ALA A 166 -1.95 -2.69 7.70
CA ALA A 166 -1.67 -2.34 6.31
C ALA A 166 -0.93 -3.46 5.58
N ALA A 167 0.05 -4.11 6.22
CA ALA A 167 0.76 -5.25 5.64
C ALA A 167 -0.17 -6.44 5.37
N LEU A 168 -1.11 -6.73 6.28
CA LEU A 168 -2.12 -7.77 6.07
C LEU A 168 -3.09 -7.42 4.94
N ALA A 169 -3.49 -6.16 4.84
CA ALA A 169 -4.41 -5.67 3.81
C ALA A 169 -3.75 -5.48 2.43
N GLN A 170 -2.41 -5.53 2.33
CA GLN A 170 -1.69 -5.24 1.08
C GLN A 170 -2.15 -6.12 -0.08
N GLY A 171 -2.42 -7.41 0.18
CA GLY A 171 -2.94 -8.32 -0.82
C GLY A 171 -4.37 -7.97 -1.26
N ASP A 172 -5.21 -7.49 -0.34
CA ASP A 172 -6.57 -7.03 -0.65
C ASP A 172 -6.56 -5.74 -1.47
N ILE A 173 -5.69 -4.78 -1.11
CA ILE A 173 -5.54 -3.52 -1.84
C ILE A 173 -5.10 -3.79 -3.28
N TYR A 174 -4.09 -4.64 -3.48
CA TYR A 174 -3.64 -5.02 -4.81
C TYR A 174 -4.73 -5.74 -5.61
N ALA A 175 -5.50 -6.59 -4.94
CA ALA A 175 -6.63 -7.28 -5.55
C ALA A 175 -7.72 -6.32 -6.02
N PHE A 176 -8.05 -5.34 -5.18
CA PHE A 176 -9.00 -4.28 -5.49
C PHE A 176 -8.51 -3.40 -6.64
N GLU A 177 -7.23 -3.00 -6.66
CA GLU A 177 -6.66 -2.22 -7.77
C GLU A 177 -6.77 -2.95 -9.12
N ALA A 178 -6.52 -4.27 -9.14
CA ALA A 178 -6.67 -5.08 -10.35
C ALA A 178 -8.14 -5.15 -10.81
N LEU A 179 -9.07 -5.29 -9.87
CA LEU A 179 -10.50 -5.26 -10.15
C LEU A 179 -10.92 -3.88 -10.71
N GLU A 180 -10.51 -2.79 -10.07
CA GLU A 180 -10.78 -1.41 -10.52
C GLU A 180 -10.24 -1.17 -11.93
N ALA A 181 -9.01 -1.60 -12.22
CA ALA A 181 -8.43 -1.49 -13.56
C ALA A 181 -9.23 -2.25 -14.63
N PHE A 182 -9.77 -3.41 -14.27
CA PHE A 182 -10.69 -4.16 -15.14
C PHE A 182 -12.01 -3.40 -15.36
N LEU A 183 -12.61 -2.88 -14.29
CA LEU A 183 -13.89 -2.16 -14.35
C LEU A 183 -13.79 -0.88 -15.18
N HIS A 184 -12.67 -0.16 -15.10
CA HIS A 184 -12.44 1.05 -15.89
C HIS A 184 -12.14 0.75 -17.37
N TYR A 185 -11.41 -0.34 -17.65
CA TYR A 185 -10.96 -0.68 -19.01
C TYR A 185 -11.25 -2.14 -19.40
N PRO A 186 -12.53 -2.57 -19.43
CA PRO A 186 -12.89 -3.98 -19.59
C PRO A 186 -12.59 -4.54 -20.98
N ALA A 187 -12.34 -3.68 -21.98
CA ALA A 187 -11.99 -4.07 -23.34
C ALA A 187 -10.48 -4.17 -23.60
N SER A 188 -9.62 -3.85 -22.63
CA SER A 188 -8.17 -3.97 -22.81
C SER A 188 -7.75 -5.45 -22.83
N ASN A 189 -6.74 -5.83 -23.62
CA ASN A 189 -6.28 -7.22 -23.70
C ASN A 189 -5.90 -7.81 -22.33
N ARG A 190 -5.23 -7.03 -21.48
CA ARG A 190 -4.83 -7.42 -20.13
C ARG A 190 -6.05 -7.61 -19.21
N SER A 191 -6.97 -6.64 -19.24
CA SER A 191 -8.20 -6.68 -18.46
C SER A 191 -9.12 -7.81 -18.91
N GLN A 192 -9.16 -8.12 -20.21
CA GLN A 192 -10.00 -9.18 -20.74
C GLN A 192 -9.57 -10.56 -20.24
N ALA A 193 -8.27 -10.88 -20.28
CA ALA A 193 -7.76 -12.14 -19.75
C ALA A 193 -8.08 -12.30 -18.25
N PHE A 194 -7.88 -11.23 -17.48
CA PHE A 194 -8.23 -11.18 -16.06
C PHE A 194 -9.73 -11.38 -15.82
N GLY A 195 -10.59 -10.61 -16.50
CA GLY A 195 -12.04 -10.66 -16.32
C GLY A 195 -12.64 -12.01 -16.73
N GLN A 196 -12.16 -12.60 -17.82
CA GLN A 196 -12.59 -13.93 -18.25
C GLN A 196 -12.22 -15.00 -17.21
N LYS A 197 -11.00 -14.96 -16.70
CA LYS A 197 -10.53 -15.91 -15.69
C LYS A 197 -11.29 -15.75 -14.37
N LEU A 198 -11.49 -14.50 -13.92
CA LEU A 198 -12.27 -14.19 -12.74
C LEU A 198 -13.71 -14.69 -12.88
N PHE A 199 -14.38 -14.37 -13.99
CA PHE A 199 -15.75 -14.81 -14.26
C PHE A 199 -15.88 -16.34 -14.24
N ALA A 200 -14.95 -17.05 -14.90
CA ALA A 200 -14.94 -18.51 -14.91
C ALA A 200 -14.79 -19.11 -13.49
N GLN A 201 -13.86 -18.56 -12.69
CA GLN A 201 -13.65 -19.01 -11.31
C GLN A 201 -14.85 -18.72 -10.40
N LEU A 202 -15.53 -17.59 -10.59
CA LEU A 202 -16.75 -17.26 -9.84
C LEU A 202 -17.91 -18.20 -10.19
N LEU A 203 -18.03 -18.58 -11.47
CA LEU A 203 -19.02 -19.55 -11.94
C LEU A 203 -18.75 -20.94 -11.35
N GLU A 204 -17.49 -21.39 -11.39
CA GLU A 204 -17.04 -22.67 -10.81
C GLU A 204 -17.29 -22.71 -9.29
N ALA A 205 -17.04 -21.61 -8.60
CA ALA A 205 -17.31 -21.47 -7.16
C ALA A 205 -18.81 -21.34 -6.82
N LYS A 206 -19.70 -21.28 -7.82
CA LYS A 206 -21.16 -21.07 -7.68
C LYS A 206 -21.52 -19.76 -6.95
N LEU A 207 -20.66 -18.75 -7.09
CA LEU A 207 -20.93 -17.40 -6.57
C LEU A 207 -21.85 -16.60 -7.51
N ILE A 208 -21.86 -16.93 -8.79
CA ILE A 208 -22.74 -16.35 -9.80
C ILE A 208 -23.63 -17.42 -10.41
N ASP A 209 -24.85 -17.04 -10.77
CA ASP A 209 -25.79 -17.86 -11.52
C ASP A 209 -26.05 -17.16 -12.86
N VAL A 210 -25.41 -17.66 -13.91
CA VAL A 210 -25.51 -17.10 -15.26
C VAL A 210 -26.02 -18.19 -16.18
N ASN A 211 -27.08 -17.86 -16.93
CA ASN A 211 -27.55 -18.72 -18.01
C ASN A 211 -26.48 -18.76 -19.11
N VAL A 212 -25.68 -19.83 -19.14
CA VAL A 212 -24.56 -19.99 -20.08
C VAL A 212 -25.04 -19.93 -21.53
N SER A 213 -26.25 -20.42 -21.83
CA SER A 213 -26.81 -20.37 -23.18
C SER A 213 -27.09 -18.95 -23.64
N GLU A 214 -27.71 -18.12 -22.80
CA GLU A 214 -27.92 -16.69 -23.09
C GLU A 214 -26.60 -15.95 -23.19
N HIS A 215 -25.65 -16.24 -22.30
CA HIS A 215 -24.34 -15.62 -22.31
C HIS A 215 -23.57 -15.92 -23.60
N LEU A 216 -23.63 -17.14 -24.12
CA LEU A 216 -22.93 -17.52 -25.35
C LEU A 216 -23.53 -16.89 -26.61
N LEU A 217 -24.83 -16.61 -26.60
CA LEU A 217 -25.54 -15.98 -27.72
C LEU A 217 -25.42 -14.44 -27.71
N ALA A 218 -25.07 -13.84 -26.58
CA ALA A 218 -24.92 -12.40 -26.44
C ALA A 218 -23.72 -11.83 -27.22
N SER A 219 -23.84 -10.57 -27.65
CA SER A 219 -22.74 -9.84 -28.29
C SER A 219 -21.54 -9.67 -27.35
N ASN A 220 -20.34 -9.40 -27.88
CA ASN A 220 -19.16 -9.17 -27.05
C ASN A 220 -19.34 -8.04 -26.02
N GLN A 221 -20.12 -7.01 -26.35
CA GLN A 221 -20.40 -5.92 -25.43
C GLN A 221 -21.36 -6.37 -24.31
N GLU A 222 -22.45 -7.05 -24.65
CA GLU A 222 -23.41 -7.58 -23.69
C GLU A 222 -22.76 -8.62 -22.76
N ARG A 223 -21.94 -9.53 -23.31
CA ARG A 223 -21.18 -10.50 -22.49
C ARG A 223 -20.30 -9.82 -21.45
N ARG A 224 -19.62 -8.73 -21.83
CA ARG A 224 -18.81 -7.95 -20.88
C ARG A 224 -19.66 -7.28 -19.81
N GLN A 225 -20.78 -6.69 -20.20
CA GLN A 225 -21.71 -6.06 -19.24
C GLN A 225 -22.28 -7.09 -18.27
N GLN A 226 -22.72 -8.25 -18.76
CA GLN A 226 -23.18 -9.37 -17.95
C GLN A 226 -22.08 -9.87 -17.00
N ALA A 227 -20.84 -10.01 -17.48
CA ALA A 227 -19.73 -10.41 -16.64
C ALA A 227 -19.45 -9.42 -15.51
N ILE A 228 -19.46 -8.11 -15.80
CA ILE A 228 -19.30 -7.05 -14.80
C ILE A 228 -20.43 -7.11 -13.75
N GLN A 229 -21.68 -7.22 -14.19
CA GLN A 229 -22.83 -7.33 -13.29
C GLN A 229 -22.75 -8.59 -12.40
N ALA A 230 -22.38 -9.73 -12.99
CA ALA A 230 -22.19 -10.97 -12.25
C ALA A 230 -21.06 -10.85 -11.22
N ILE A 231 -19.94 -10.20 -11.56
CA ILE A 231 -18.83 -9.94 -10.63
C ILE A 231 -19.30 -9.11 -9.43
N TYR A 232 -20.07 -8.04 -9.65
CA TYR A 232 -20.65 -7.25 -8.55
C TYR A 232 -21.61 -8.08 -7.68
N ALA A 233 -22.51 -8.84 -8.31
CA ALA A 233 -23.43 -9.71 -7.59
C ALA A 233 -22.69 -10.77 -6.75
N ALA A 234 -21.57 -11.31 -7.25
CA ALA A 234 -20.72 -12.24 -6.51
C ALA A 234 -20.12 -11.59 -5.25
N ALA A 235 -19.61 -10.37 -5.40
CA ALA A 235 -18.99 -9.61 -4.31
C ALA A 235 -20.00 -9.23 -3.21
N GLU A 236 -21.26 -8.95 -3.58
CA GLU A 236 -22.35 -8.69 -2.64
C GLU A 236 -22.83 -9.97 -1.93
N LYS A 237 -22.87 -11.10 -2.63
CA LYS A 237 -23.35 -12.39 -2.11
C LYS A 237 -22.42 -12.99 -1.05
N ASP A 238 -21.11 -13.01 -1.30
CA ASP A 238 -20.11 -13.60 -0.40
C ASP A 238 -18.75 -12.92 -0.58
N ASN A 239 -18.59 -11.75 0.07
CA ASN A 239 -17.41 -10.91 -0.07
C ASN A 239 -16.09 -11.61 0.32
N PRO A 240 -15.99 -12.37 1.45
CA PRO A 240 -14.75 -13.05 1.82
C PRO A 240 -14.33 -14.08 0.77
N ARG A 241 -15.26 -14.90 0.26
CA ARG A 241 -14.95 -15.92 -0.74
C ARG A 241 -14.63 -15.32 -2.10
N PHE A 242 -15.35 -14.25 -2.48
CA PHE A 242 -15.03 -13.45 -3.67
C PHE A 242 -13.60 -12.93 -3.62
N ASN A 243 -13.19 -12.28 -2.52
CA ASN A 243 -11.83 -11.76 -2.35
C ASN A 243 -10.76 -12.85 -2.41
N GLN A 244 -11.05 -14.04 -1.88
CA GLN A 244 -10.13 -15.18 -1.99
C GLN A 244 -9.93 -15.61 -3.46
N ILE A 245 -11.02 -15.72 -4.22
CA ILE A 245 -10.96 -16.07 -5.66
C ILE A 245 -10.24 -14.99 -6.45
N LEU A 246 -10.52 -13.72 -6.16
CA LEU A 246 -9.87 -12.57 -6.80
C LEU A 246 -8.36 -12.61 -6.61
N LYS A 247 -7.88 -12.80 -5.37
CA LYS A 247 -6.45 -12.95 -5.06
C LYS A 247 -5.82 -14.16 -5.77
N MET A 248 -6.53 -15.28 -5.83
CA MET A 248 -6.06 -16.49 -6.51
C MET A 248 -5.86 -16.25 -8.02
N VAL A 249 -6.82 -15.62 -8.68
CA VAL A 249 -6.73 -15.30 -10.13
C VAL A 249 -5.55 -14.39 -10.42
N ILE A 250 -5.31 -13.40 -9.55
CA ILE A 250 -4.16 -12.49 -9.68
C ILE A 250 -2.84 -13.24 -9.50
N ALA A 251 -2.75 -14.12 -8.51
CA ALA A 251 -1.56 -14.93 -8.28
C ALA A 251 -1.28 -15.87 -9.47
N GLU A 252 -2.32 -16.46 -10.07
CA GLU A 252 -2.21 -17.33 -11.23
C GLU A 252 -1.71 -16.57 -12.46
N LEU A 253 -2.25 -15.37 -12.73
CA LEU A 253 -1.83 -14.53 -13.86
C LEU A 253 -0.45 -13.91 -13.69
N ALA A 254 0.04 -13.79 -12.45
CA ALA A 254 1.39 -13.30 -12.17
C ALA A 254 2.47 -14.36 -12.41
N GLN A 255 2.10 -15.65 -12.46
CA GLN A 255 3.05 -16.70 -12.78
C GLN A 255 3.40 -16.61 -14.27
N PRO A 256 4.70 -16.53 -14.64
CA PRO A 256 5.09 -16.61 -16.03
C PRO A 256 4.57 -17.96 -16.53
N THR A 257 3.63 -17.95 -17.47
CA THR A 257 3.11 -19.16 -18.12
C THR A 257 4.32 -19.98 -18.52
N SER A 258 4.55 -21.08 -17.81
CA SER A 258 5.60 -22.01 -18.11
C SER A 258 5.29 -22.49 -19.51
N SER A 259 5.98 -21.89 -20.50
CA SER A 259 5.82 -22.21 -21.90
C SER A 259 5.89 -23.73 -21.98
N PRO A 260 4.83 -24.41 -22.43
CA PRO A 260 4.80 -25.87 -22.43
C PRO A 260 6.08 -26.30 -23.12
N ALA A 261 6.93 -27.00 -22.37
CA ALA A 261 8.26 -27.40 -22.80
C ALA A 261 8.10 -27.95 -24.21
N ALA A 262 8.78 -27.31 -25.17
CA ALA A 262 8.71 -27.67 -26.57
C ALA A 262 8.78 -29.20 -26.64
N GLN A 263 7.66 -29.83 -27.01
CA GLN A 263 7.63 -31.27 -27.14
C GLN A 263 8.79 -31.62 -28.07
N PRO A 264 9.70 -32.52 -27.67
CA PRO A 264 10.84 -32.87 -28.50
C PRO A 264 10.29 -33.25 -29.87
N SER A 265 10.60 -32.43 -30.86
CA SER A 265 10.17 -32.62 -32.23
C SER A 265 10.50 -34.04 -32.59
N THR A 266 9.48 -34.89 -32.71
CA THR A 266 9.66 -36.23 -33.25
C THR A 266 10.35 -36.05 -34.59
N PRO A 267 11.51 -36.67 -34.83
CA PRO A 267 12.23 -36.50 -36.08
C PRO A 267 11.31 -37.00 -37.18
N THR A 268 10.78 -36.08 -37.96
CA THR A 268 10.11 -36.37 -39.22
C THR A 268 11.16 -36.99 -40.13
N VAL A 269 11.22 -38.32 -40.12
CA VAL A 269 11.95 -39.09 -41.12
C VAL A 269 11.24 -38.81 -42.44
N HIS A 270 11.81 -37.89 -43.23
CA HIS A 270 11.43 -37.71 -44.63
C HIS A 270 12.06 -38.85 -45.45
N PRO A 271 11.28 -39.80 -45.98
CA PRO A 271 11.78 -40.75 -46.95
C PRO A 271 11.58 -40.11 -48.33
N ASN A 272 12.51 -39.28 -48.77
CA ASN A 272 12.58 -39.01 -50.20
C ASN A 272 14.00 -38.72 -50.64
N GLY A 273 14.63 -39.78 -51.16
CA GLY A 273 15.89 -39.70 -51.85
C GLY A 273 15.74 -38.85 -53.11
N LYS A 274 16.59 -37.83 -53.22
CA LYS A 274 17.12 -37.39 -54.51
C LYS A 274 18.61 -37.07 -54.31
N PRO A 275 19.52 -37.84 -54.90
CA PRO A 275 20.94 -37.54 -54.84
C PRO A 275 21.22 -36.22 -55.57
N GLN A 276 21.86 -35.29 -54.86
CA GLN A 276 22.28 -34.00 -55.38
C GLN A 276 23.71 -34.15 -55.96
N PRO A 277 23.97 -33.73 -57.21
CA PRO A 277 25.29 -33.88 -57.83
C PRO A 277 26.27 -32.85 -57.26
N THR A 278 27.39 -33.35 -56.74
CA THR A 278 28.58 -32.57 -56.36
C THR A 278 29.18 -31.90 -57.59
N THR A 279 29.18 -30.56 -57.61
CA THR A 279 29.96 -29.77 -58.56
C THR A 279 31.30 -29.41 -57.91
N THR A 280 32.36 -30.08 -58.36
CA THR A 280 33.75 -29.76 -58.04
C THR A 280 34.17 -28.58 -58.91
N ALA A 281 34.46 -27.42 -58.30
CA ALA A 281 35.06 -26.29 -59.00
C ALA A 281 36.53 -26.16 -58.59
N SER A 282 37.39 -26.38 -59.59
CA SER A 282 38.83 -26.17 -59.60
C SER A 282 39.13 -24.74 -60.06
N GLY A 283 40.15 -24.09 -59.50
CA GLY A 283 40.69 -22.80 -59.93
C GLY A 283 41.50 -22.18 -58.80
N SER A 284 42.83 -22.38 -58.76
CA SER A 284 43.90 -21.57 -59.39
C SER A 284 44.47 -20.57 -58.41
#